data_AF-A0A143YEW3-F1
#
_entry.id   AF-A0A143YEW3-F1
#
_cell.length_a   1.000
_cell.length_b   1.000
_cell.length_c   1.000
_cell.angle_alpha   90.00
_cell.angle_beta   90.00
_cell.angle_gamma   90.00
#
_symmetry.space_group_name_H-M   'P 1'
#
loop_
_entity.id
_entity.type
_entity.pdbx_description
1 polymer ?
#
loop_
_entity_poly.entity_id
_entity_poly.type
_entity_poly.pdbx_seq_one_letter_code
_entity_poly.pdbx_strand_id
1 'polypeptide(L)'
;MNNEVHQLIEIAEIAMLANDYARAEKKYIDALYLLDDPKSEEYQKVVDKLAKCYAAQKNFAGAKECLEELLFYAKKNKNLEKEAEYLHALAVNTRWMEEYDLAALMCEEEITFRLTHFPDDYCGLARSYCEAAMLSLLQRNPIKGKMNLDKAKKYADKSEDEECRASIMRGLGDYHFTLNELDRAHDSYRESHALYMKNKNSEAAAELQFRMKRAKSEE
;
A
#
# COMPACT_ATOMS: atom_id res chain seq x y z
N MET A 1 23.48 -2.05 18.99
CA MET A 1 23.51 -1.77 17.54
C MET A 1 24.88 -1.21 17.19
N ASN A 2 25.54 -1.75 16.15
CA ASN A 2 26.83 -1.24 15.69
C ASN A 2 26.65 0.22 15.21
N ASN A 3 27.51 1.14 15.66
CA ASN A 3 27.42 2.57 15.33
C ASN A 3 27.43 2.81 13.82
N GLU A 4 28.18 1.97 13.09
CA GLU A 4 28.26 2.02 11.63
C GLU A 4 26.94 1.64 10.93
N VAL A 5 26.25 0.60 11.41
CA VAL A 5 24.94 0.19 10.85
C VAL A 5 23.92 1.32 10.98
N HIS A 6 23.90 1.98 12.15
CA HIS A 6 22.98 3.09 12.37
C HIS A 6 23.22 4.24 11.40
N GLN A 7 24.48 4.64 11.22
CA GLN A 7 24.86 5.69 10.27
C GLN A 7 24.49 5.33 8.83
N LEU A 8 24.66 4.08 8.42
CA LEU A 8 24.25 3.63 7.09
C LEU A 8 22.74 3.77 6.88
N ILE A 9 21.94 3.37 7.87
CA ILE A 9 20.47 3.49 7.82
C ILE A 9 20.05 4.96 7.76
N GLU A 10 20.64 5.85 8.58
CA GLU A 10 20.33 7.28 8.55
C GLU A 10 20.65 7.92 7.19
N ILE A 11 21.80 7.59 6.61
CA ILE A 11 22.17 8.08 5.27
C ILE A 11 21.18 7.57 4.22
N ALA A 12 20.73 6.32 4.33
CA ALA A 12 19.74 5.75 3.44
C ALA A 12 18.38 6.46 3.55
N GLU A 13 17.94 6.79 4.76
CA GLU A 13 16.69 7.51 5.00
C GLU A 13 16.73 8.94 4.45
N ILE A 14 17.85 9.65 4.64
CA ILE A 14 18.04 10.99 4.04
C ILE A 14 17.99 10.89 2.51
N ALA A 15 18.62 9.87 1.94
CA ALA A 15 18.59 9.64 0.50
C ALA A 15 17.17 9.31 -0.01
N MET A 16 16.38 8.52 0.73
CA MET A 16 14.97 8.26 0.43
C MET A 16 14.15 9.56 0.39
N LEU A 17 14.32 10.44 1.37
CA LEU A 17 13.63 11.75 1.41
C LEU A 17 14.03 12.66 0.25
N ALA A 18 15.26 12.53 -0.25
CA ALA A 18 15.76 13.25 -1.40
C ALA A 18 15.38 12.60 -2.75
N ASN A 19 14.63 11.49 -2.74
CA ASN A 19 14.35 10.63 -3.91
C ASN A 19 15.61 10.06 -4.59
N ASP A 20 16.75 10.02 -3.89
CA ASP A 20 17.99 9.39 -4.36
C ASP A 20 17.99 7.89 -3.98
N TYR A 21 17.11 7.16 -4.66
CA TYR A 21 16.83 5.76 -4.31
C TYR A 21 18.03 4.83 -4.55
N ALA A 22 18.84 5.08 -5.58
CA ALA A 22 20.04 4.29 -5.85
C ALA A 22 21.06 4.40 -4.70
N ARG A 23 21.20 5.61 -4.12
CA ARG A 23 22.04 5.80 -2.94
C ARG A 23 21.43 5.14 -1.70
N ALA A 24 20.12 5.25 -1.51
CA ALA A 24 19.43 4.61 -0.40
C ALA A 24 19.57 3.08 -0.44
N GLU A 25 19.32 2.46 -1.59
CA GLU A 25 19.50 1.03 -1.84
C GLU A 25 20.90 0.57 -1.44
N LYS A 26 21.95 1.21 -1.98
CA LYS A 26 23.34 0.87 -1.66
C LYS A 26 23.58 0.88 -0.15
N LYS A 27 23.04 1.88 0.56
CA LYS A 27 23.25 2.04 2.00
C LYS A 27 22.46 1.04 2.84
N TYR A 28 21.25 0.67 2.43
CA TYR A 28 20.52 -0.43 3.05
C TYR A 28 21.22 -1.77 2.84
N ILE A 29 21.71 -2.06 1.63
CA ILE A 29 22.48 -3.27 1.34
C ILE A 29 23.77 -3.33 2.19
N ASP A 30 24.54 -2.23 2.24
CA ASP A 30 25.73 -2.13 3.11
C ASP A 30 25.37 -2.43 4.59
N ALA A 31 24.23 -1.94 5.08
CA ALA A 31 23.78 -2.18 6.45
C ALA A 31 23.36 -3.65 6.68
N LEU A 32 22.70 -4.28 5.72
CA LEU A 32 22.29 -5.70 5.80
C LEU A 32 23.51 -6.62 5.84
N TYR A 33 24.55 -6.33 5.05
CA TYR A 33 25.83 -7.07 5.10
C TYR A 33 26.48 -7.05 6.49
N LEU A 34 26.30 -5.98 7.27
CA LEU A 34 26.85 -5.86 8.62
C LEU A 34 25.95 -6.49 9.70
N LEU A 35 24.64 -6.63 9.44
CA LEU A 35 23.70 -7.23 10.40
C LEU A 35 23.77 -8.76 10.38
N ASP A 36 23.91 -9.38 9.20
CA ASP A 36 24.15 -10.82 8.94
C ASP A 36 23.23 -11.85 9.64
N ASP A 37 22.26 -11.41 10.46
CA ASP A 37 21.24 -12.26 11.07
C ASP A 37 19.83 -11.89 10.57
N PRO A 38 19.31 -12.64 9.57
CA PRO A 38 17.96 -12.48 9.05
C PRO A 38 16.83 -12.61 10.08
N LYS A 39 17.08 -13.26 11.22
CA LYS A 39 16.07 -13.43 12.28
C LYS A 39 15.95 -12.20 13.17
N SER A 40 16.95 -11.33 13.18
CA SER A 40 16.96 -10.14 14.02
C SER A 40 15.89 -9.14 13.57
N GLU A 41 15.29 -8.44 14.54
CA GLU A 41 14.28 -7.43 14.26
C GLU A 41 14.87 -6.25 13.50
N GLU A 42 16.12 -5.87 13.81
CA GLU A 42 16.84 -4.82 13.10
C GLU A 42 17.06 -5.16 11.63
N TYR A 43 17.48 -6.38 11.31
CA TYR A 43 17.64 -6.81 9.92
C TYR A 43 16.32 -6.71 9.16
N GLN A 44 15.23 -7.25 9.74
CA GLN A 44 13.91 -7.21 9.10
C GLN A 44 13.40 -5.77 8.91
N LYS A 45 13.67 -4.87 9.85
CA LYS A 45 13.35 -3.43 9.67
C LYS A 45 14.11 -2.83 8.49
N VAL A 46 15.37 -3.21 8.26
CA VAL A 46 16.14 -2.72 7.11
C VAL A 46 15.64 -3.34 5.80
N VAL A 47 15.29 -4.63 5.78
CA VAL A 47 14.68 -5.29 4.61
C VAL A 47 13.35 -4.64 4.23
N ASP A 48 12.50 -4.28 5.20
CA ASP A 48 11.24 -3.55 4.93
C ASP A 48 11.48 -2.18 4.29
N LYS A 49 12.50 -1.46 4.76
CA LYS A 49 12.90 -0.18 4.12
C LYS A 49 13.47 -0.38 2.72
N LEU A 50 14.24 -1.45 2.51
CA LEU A 50 14.76 -1.80 1.18
C LEU A 50 13.64 -2.19 0.21
N ALA A 51 12.62 -2.93 0.67
CA ALA A 51 11.43 -3.25 -0.14
C ALA A 51 10.73 -1.98 -0.62
N LYS A 52 10.55 -1.00 0.28
CA LYS A 52 9.97 0.32 -0.06
C LYS A 52 10.85 1.11 -1.03
N CYS A 53 12.18 1.05 -0.86
CA CYS A 53 13.14 1.65 -1.79
C CYS A 53 13.01 1.03 -3.20
N TYR A 54 12.98 -0.30 -3.30
CA TYR A 54 12.79 -0.99 -4.56
C TYR A 54 11.45 -0.67 -5.23
N ALA A 55 10.36 -0.61 -4.47
CA ALA A 55 9.05 -0.23 -4.98
C ALA A 55 9.06 1.22 -5.54
N ALA A 56 9.73 2.16 -4.87
CA ALA A 56 9.89 3.54 -5.34
C ALA A 56 10.70 3.63 -6.65
N GLN A 57 11.64 2.71 -6.85
CA GLN A 57 12.41 2.56 -8.10
C GLN A 57 11.66 1.79 -9.19
N LYS A 58 10.44 1.30 -8.92
CA LYS A 58 9.71 0.33 -9.77
C LYS A 58 10.44 -1.00 -9.97
N ASN A 59 11.42 -1.32 -9.12
CA ASN A 59 12.04 -2.64 -9.05
C ASN A 59 11.12 -3.58 -8.25
N PHE A 60 9.97 -3.91 -8.82
CA PHE A 60 8.98 -4.74 -8.11
C PHE A 60 9.46 -6.18 -7.89
N ALA A 61 10.39 -6.68 -8.71
CA ALA A 61 11.03 -7.98 -8.48
C ALA A 61 11.87 -7.97 -7.19
N GLY A 62 12.74 -6.98 -7.01
CA GLY A 62 13.52 -6.83 -5.78
C GLY A 62 12.64 -6.58 -4.55
N ALA A 63 11.59 -5.77 -4.68
CA ALA A 63 10.62 -5.57 -3.60
C ALA A 63 9.90 -6.87 -3.21
N LYS A 64 9.54 -7.71 -4.20
CA LYS A 64 8.92 -9.02 -3.96
C LYS A 64 9.82 -9.93 -3.14
N GLU A 65 11.10 -10.06 -3.50
CA GLU A 65 12.06 -10.89 -2.76
C GLU A 65 12.16 -10.46 -1.28
N CYS A 66 12.28 -9.16 -1.02
CA CYS A 66 12.30 -8.63 0.34
C CYS A 66 11.00 -8.94 1.10
N LEU A 67 9.85 -8.74 0.46
CA LEU A 67 8.54 -8.95 1.08
C LEU A 67 8.25 -10.44 1.37
N GLU A 68 8.69 -11.36 0.50
CA GLU A 68 8.57 -12.80 0.72
C GLU A 68 9.41 -13.26 1.92
N GLU A 69 10.64 -12.73 2.06
CA GLU A 69 11.47 -12.97 3.23
C GLU A 69 10.80 -12.46 4.52
N LEU A 70 10.28 -11.24 4.49
CA LEU A 70 9.60 -10.62 5.62
C LEU A 70 8.32 -11.39 6.02
N LEU A 71 7.54 -11.84 5.04
CA LEU A 71 6.35 -12.66 5.28
C LEU A 71 6.73 -14.00 5.92
N PHE A 72 7.81 -14.64 5.44
CA PHE A 72 8.32 -15.89 6.02
C PHE A 72 8.65 -15.72 7.51
N TYR A 73 9.36 -14.66 7.88
CA TYR A 73 9.69 -14.40 9.29
C TYR A 73 8.48 -13.98 10.11
N ALA A 74 7.54 -13.21 9.57
CA ALA A 74 6.30 -12.87 10.25
C ALA A 74 5.50 -14.13 10.61
N LYS A 75 5.33 -15.06 9.66
CA LYS A 75 4.70 -16.38 9.87
C LYS A 75 5.44 -17.20 10.92
N LYS A 76 6.77 -17.30 10.80
CA LYS A 76 7.62 -18.06 11.72
C LYS A 76 7.55 -17.54 13.15
N ASN A 77 7.53 -16.22 13.30
CA ASN A 77 7.46 -15.54 14.59
C ASN A 77 6.02 -15.40 15.11
N LYS A 78 5.03 -15.87 14.35
CA LYS A 78 3.59 -15.74 14.65
C LYS A 78 3.17 -14.28 14.86
N ASN A 79 3.82 -13.36 14.15
CA ASN A 79 3.48 -11.95 14.18
C ASN A 79 2.37 -11.70 13.15
N LEU A 80 1.12 -11.87 13.59
CA LEU A 80 -0.06 -11.77 12.75
C LEU A 80 -0.23 -10.37 12.13
N GLU A 81 0.14 -9.30 12.85
CA GLU A 81 0.05 -7.93 12.34
C GLU A 81 0.97 -7.72 11.14
N LYS A 82 2.24 -8.17 11.28
CA LYS A 82 3.22 -8.11 10.19
C LYS A 82 2.87 -9.06 9.05
N GLU A 83 2.29 -10.22 9.34
CA GLU A 83 1.80 -11.13 8.31
C GLU A 83 0.73 -10.46 7.45
N ALA A 84 -0.26 -9.79 8.07
CA ALA A 84 -1.27 -9.04 7.33
C ALA A 84 -0.68 -7.87 6.52
N GLU A 85 0.28 -7.13 7.08
CA GLU A 85 0.98 -6.03 6.39
C GLU A 85 1.71 -6.52 5.14
N TYR A 86 2.48 -7.61 5.24
CA TYR A 86 3.27 -8.13 4.13
C TYR A 86 2.42 -8.86 3.09
N LEU A 87 1.32 -9.52 3.49
CA LEU A 87 0.34 -10.05 2.55
C LEU A 87 -0.24 -8.92 1.68
N HIS A 88 -0.60 -7.79 2.29
CA HIS A 88 -1.08 -6.61 1.56
C HIS A 88 -0.03 -6.08 0.59
N ALA A 89 1.18 -5.83 1.09
CA ALA A 89 2.27 -5.27 0.30
C ALA A 89 2.63 -6.16 -0.89
N LEU A 90 2.62 -7.48 -0.71
CA LEU A 90 2.84 -8.43 -1.81
C LEU A 90 1.72 -8.39 -2.85
N ALA A 91 0.44 -8.36 -2.43
CA ALA A 91 -0.67 -8.26 -3.39
C ALA A 91 -0.55 -6.99 -4.27
N VAL A 92 -0.27 -5.84 -3.64
CA VAL A 92 -0.06 -4.57 -4.34
C VAL A 92 1.18 -4.62 -5.24
N ASN A 93 2.30 -5.16 -4.76
CA ASN A 93 3.52 -5.28 -5.55
C ASN A 93 3.33 -6.19 -6.77
N THR A 94 2.66 -7.33 -6.59
CA THR A 94 2.30 -8.26 -7.67
C THR A 94 1.37 -7.61 -8.70
N ARG A 95 0.45 -6.73 -8.28
CA ARG A 95 -0.35 -5.91 -9.22
C ARG A 95 0.56 -5.02 -10.08
N TRP A 96 1.57 -4.38 -9.48
CA TRP A 96 2.51 -3.53 -10.21
C TRP A 96 3.43 -4.32 -11.17
N MET A 97 3.60 -5.62 -10.93
CA MET A 97 4.23 -6.56 -11.87
C MET A 97 3.27 -7.03 -12.98
N GLU A 98 2.03 -6.53 -13.00
CA GLU A 98 0.98 -6.90 -13.96
C GLU A 98 0.53 -8.37 -13.89
N GLU A 99 0.89 -9.07 -12.82
CA GLU A 99 0.46 -10.45 -12.54
C GLU A 99 -0.93 -10.44 -11.86
N TYR A 100 -1.94 -9.89 -12.53
CA TYR A 100 -3.24 -9.56 -11.92
C TYR A 100 -3.97 -10.75 -11.30
N ASP A 101 -3.90 -11.94 -11.93
CA ASP A 101 -4.53 -13.15 -11.40
C ASP A 101 -3.87 -13.60 -10.10
N LEU A 102 -2.54 -13.55 -10.02
CA LEU A 102 -1.82 -13.87 -8.80
C LEU A 102 -2.10 -12.82 -7.72
N ALA A 103 -2.06 -11.53 -8.06
CA ALA A 103 -2.37 -10.44 -7.13
C ALA A 103 -3.80 -10.58 -6.55
N ALA A 104 -4.76 -11.00 -7.37
CA ALA A 104 -6.13 -11.25 -6.91
C ALA A 104 -6.20 -12.40 -5.90
N LEU A 105 -5.49 -13.51 -6.15
CA LEU A 105 -5.40 -14.62 -5.19
C LEU A 105 -4.75 -14.20 -3.88
N MET A 106 -3.65 -13.44 -3.94
CA MET A 106 -2.97 -12.91 -2.75
C MET A 106 -3.86 -11.96 -1.96
N CYS A 107 -4.62 -11.12 -2.65
CA CYS A 107 -5.58 -10.21 -2.00
C CYS A 107 -6.74 -10.98 -1.34
N GLU A 108 -7.23 -12.05 -1.95
CA GLU A 108 -8.23 -12.94 -1.34
C GLU A 108 -7.70 -13.69 -0.11
N GLU A 109 -6.43 -14.13 -0.14
CA GLU A 109 -5.73 -14.68 1.04
C GLU A 109 -5.65 -13.63 2.16
N GLU A 110 -5.21 -12.40 1.84
CA GLU A 110 -5.11 -11.29 2.80
C GLU A 110 -6.48 -10.99 3.46
N ILE A 111 -7.54 -10.85 2.66
CA ILE A 111 -8.90 -10.59 3.15
C ILE A 111 -9.36 -11.71 4.08
N THR A 112 -9.14 -12.97 3.69
CA THR A 112 -9.53 -14.14 4.50
C THR A 112 -8.75 -14.18 5.82
N PHE A 113 -7.46 -13.88 5.76
CA PHE A 113 -6.60 -13.80 6.93
C PHE A 113 -7.07 -12.70 7.90
N ARG A 114 -7.31 -11.48 7.40
CA ARG A 114 -7.81 -10.37 8.22
C ARG A 114 -9.18 -10.66 8.82
N LEU A 115 -10.11 -11.22 8.05
CA LEU A 115 -11.44 -11.58 8.60
C LEU A 115 -11.35 -12.62 9.73
N THR A 116 -10.33 -13.47 9.70
CA THR A 116 -10.12 -14.53 10.69
C THR A 116 -9.43 -14.01 11.95
N HIS A 117 -8.40 -13.19 11.79
CA HIS A 117 -7.52 -12.77 12.90
C HIS A 117 -7.79 -11.34 13.40
N PHE A 118 -8.32 -10.48 12.52
CA PHE A 118 -8.55 -9.06 12.77
C PHE A 118 -9.89 -8.58 12.20
N PRO A 119 -11.04 -9.16 12.61
CA PRO A 119 -12.35 -8.80 12.05
C PRO A 119 -12.73 -7.33 12.27
N ASP A 120 -12.11 -6.67 13.26
CA ASP A 120 -12.30 -5.26 13.60
C ASP A 120 -11.22 -4.34 13.02
N ASP A 121 -10.27 -4.87 12.23
CA ASP A 121 -9.36 -4.05 11.42
C ASP A 121 -10.11 -3.51 10.19
N TYR A 122 -11.05 -2.60 10.45
CA TYR A 122 -11.89 -2.00 9.43
C TYR A 122 -11.05 -1.24 8.41
N CYS A 123 -9.94 -0.63 8.82
CA CYS A 123 -9.09 0.08 7.90
C CYS A 123 -8.33 -0.88 6.97
N GLY A 124 -7.67 -1.91 7.49
CA GLY A 124 -7.00 -2.91 6.67
C GLY A 124 -7.97 -3.62 5.74
N LEU A 125 -9.12 -4.06 6.24
CA LEU A 125 -10.17 -4.67 5.40
C LEU A 125 -10.64 -3.72 4.30
N ALA A 126 -10.84 -2.42 4.59
CA ALA A 126 -11.23 -1.45 3.56
C ALA A 126 -10.15 -1.34 2.47
N ARG A 127 -8.86 -1.29 2.84
CA ARG A 127 -7.75 -1.24 1.89
C ARG A 127 -7.68 -2.49 1.03
N SER A 128 -7.77 -3.69 1.63
CA SER A 128 -7.74 -4.96 0.89
C SER A 128 -8.91 -5.06 -0.09
N TYR A 129 -10.12 -4.67 0.32
CA TYR A 129 -11.27 -4.66 -0.59
C TYR A 129 -11.14 -3.60 -1.70
N CYS A 130 -10.54 -2.45 -1.44
CA CYS A 130 -10.28 -1.44 -2.47
C CYS A 130 -9.28 -1.96 -3.51
N GLU A 131 -8.21 -2.64 -3.07
CA GLU A 131 -7.23 -3.30 -3.95
C GLU A 131 -7.89 -4.41 -4.79
N ALA A 132 -8.72 -5.26 -4.18
CA ALA A 132 -9.48 -6.29 -4.89
C ALA A 132 -10.45 -5.71 -5.93
N ALA A 133 -11.00 -4.51 -5.67
CA ALA A 133 -11.84 -3.80 -6.64
C ALA A 133 -11.01 -3.34 -7.85
N MET A 134 -9.85 -2.72 -7.63
CA MET A 134 -8.94 -2.29 -8.69
C MET A 134 -8.44 -3.47 -9.53
N LEU A 135 -8.05 -4.59 -8.90
CA LEU A 135 -7.66 -5.81 -9.59
C LEU A 135 -8.78 -6.36 -10.48
N SER A 136 -10.03 -6.31 -10.00
CA SER A 136 -11.17 -6.74 -10.79
C SER A 136 -11.39 -5.87 -12.04
N LEU A 137 -11.09 -4.57 -11.99
CA LEU A 137 -11.11 -3.71 -13.18
C LEU A 137 -10.04 -4.10 -14.19
N LEU A 138 -8.81 -4.35 -13.72
CA LEU A 138 -7.69 -4.76 -14.57
C LEU A 138 -7.96 -6.11 -15.24
N GLN A 139 -8.69 -7.00 -14.55
CA GLN A 139 -9.20 -8.27 -15.08
C GLN A 139 -10.48 -8.14 -15.92
N ARG A 140 -10.97 -6.93 -16.18
CA ARG A 140 -12.21 -6.64 -16.94
C ARG A 140 -13.48 -7.28 -16.34
N ASN A 141 -13.54 -7.38 -15.02
CA ASN A 141 -14.69 -7.86 -14.25
C ASN A 141 -15.28 -6.74 -13.36
N PRO A 142 -15.96 -5.74 -13.96
CA PRO A 142 -16.48 -4.59 -13.22
C PRO A 142 -17.60 -4.95 -12.23
N ILE A 143 -18.28 -6.09 -12.43
CA ILE A 143 -19.32 -6.57 -11.49
C ILE A 143 -18.67 -6.99 -10.17
N LYS A 144 -17.62 -7.84 -10.22
CA LYS A 144 -16.83 -8.22 -9.03
C LYS A 144 -16.17 -6.99 -8.42
N GLY A 145 -15.64 -6.09 -9.25
CA GLY A 145 -15.04 -4.84 -8.82
C GLY A 145 -15.99 -4.00 -7.98
N LYS A 146 -17.22 -3.77 -8.45
CA LYS A 146 -18.24 -3.01 -7.73
C LYS A 146 -18.61 -3.64 -6.40
N MET A 147 -18.75 -4.96 -6.34
CA MET A 147 -19.05 -5.67 -5.07
C MET A 147 -17.93 -5.46 -4.03
N ASN A 148 -16.67 -5.50 -4.45
CA ASN A 148 -15.53 -5.25 -3.58
C ASN A 148 -15.45 -3.77 -3.19
N LEU A 149 -15.77 -2.86 -4.10
CA LEU A 149 -15.82 -1.42 -3.86
C LEU A 149 -16.85 -1.05 -2.78
N ASP A 150 -18.04 -1.65 -2.85
CA ASP A 150 -19.10 -1.45 -1.85
C ASP A 150 -18.66 -1.95 -0.47
N LYS A 151 -17.92 -3.06 -0.41
CA LYS A 151 -17.32 -3.56 0.84
C LYS A 151 -16.22 -2.63 1.35
N ALA A 152 -15.35 -2.14 0.48
CA ALA A 152 -14.29 -1.20 0.85
C ALA A 152 -14.88 0.06 1.51
N LYS A 153 -15.92 0.64 0.89
CA LYS A 153 -16.65 1.77 1.46
C LYS A 153 -17.30 1.42 2.81
N LYS A 154 -18.00 0.29 2.89
CA LYS A 154 -18.66 -0.15 4.14
C LYS A 154 -17.68 -0.29 5.30
N TYR A 155 -16.48 -0.82 5.05
CA TYR A 155 -15.45 -0.93 6.09
C TYR A 155 -14.79 0.42 6.40
N ALA A 156 -14.55 1.26 5.40
CA ALA A 156 -14.06 2.62 5.64
C ALA A 156 -15.03 3.42 6.52
N ASP A 157 -16.34 3.37 6.24
CA ASP A 157 -17.37 4.07 7.03
C ASP A 157 -17.44 3.59 8.50
N LYS A 158 -17.03 2.35 8.78
CA LYS A 158 -16.90 1.83 10.15
C LYS A 158 -15.59 2.22 10.82
N SER A 159 -14.58 2.62 10.05
CA SER A 159 -13.29 2.99 10.59
C SER A 159 -13.37 4.36 11.25
N GLU A 160 -12.86 4.45 12.48
CA GLU A 160 -12.68 5.74 13.17
C GLU A 160 -11.45 6.50 12.65
N ASP A 161 -10.65 5.85 11.80
CA ASP A 161 -9.47 6.45 11.16
C ASP A 161 -9.89 7.29 9.95
N GLU A 162 -9.92 8.62 10.14
CA GLU A 162 -10.27 9.57 9.08
C GLU A 162 -9.25 9.60 7.94
N GLU A 163 -7.99 9.30 8.20
CA GLU A 163 -6.96 9.24 7.17
C GLU A 163 -7.15 7.99 6.30
N CYS A 164 -7.47 6.87 6.93
CA CYS A 164 -7.89 5.67 6.21
C CYS A 164 -9.10 5.93 5.33
N ARG A 165 -10.16 6.54 5.89
CA ARG A 165 -11.35 6.94 5.12
C ARG A 165 -11.00 7.83 3.95
N ALA A 166 -10.15 8.84 4.13
CA ALA A 166 -9.69 9.70 3.06
C ALA A 166 -9.02 8.91 1.94
N SER A 167 -8.11 8.00 2.30
CA SER A 167 -7.38 7.16 1.34
C SER A 167 -8.32 6.23 0.56
N ILE A 168 -9.32 5.63 1.22
CA ILE A 168 -10.31 4.80 0.55
C ILE A 168 -11.19 5.64 -0.38
N MET A 169 -11.64 6.82 0.03
CA MET A 169 -12.40 7.73 -0.85
C MET A 169 -11.59 8.15 -2.09
N ARG A 170 -10.27 8.33 -1.96
CA ARG A 170 -9.39 8.53 -3.13
C ARG A 170 -9.40 7.30 -4.04
N GLY A 171 -9.25 6.10 -3.48
CA GLY A 171 -9.29 4.85 -4.25
C GLY A 171 -10.62 4.60 -4.95
N LEU A 172 -11.74 4.94 -4.31
CA LEU A 172 -13.08 4.95 -4.92
C LEU A 172 -13.14 5.90 -6.12
N GLY A 173 -12.56 7.09 -5.99
CA GLY A 173 -12.47 8.05 -7.09
C GLY A 173 -11.66 7.50 -8.27
N ASP A 174 -10.53 6.84 -8.00
CA ASP A 174 -9.68 6.22 -9.03
C ASP A 174 -10.39 5.08 -9.76
N TYR A 175 -11.15 4.28 -9.01
CA TYR A 175 -11.99 3.23 -9.56
C TYR A 175 -13.04 3.82 -10.51
N HIS A 176 -13.79 4.84 -10.08
CA HIS A 176 -14.82 5.49 -10.89
C HIS A 176 -14.23 6.20 -12.11
N PHE A 177 -13.08 6.86 -11.95
CA PHE A 177 -12.37 7.51 -13.03
C PHE A 177 -11.96 6.50 -14.12
N THR A 178 -11.45 5.33 -13.72
CA THR A 178 -11.07 4.25 -14.64
C THR A 178 -12.27 3.72 -15.44
N LEU A 179 -13.47 3.75 -14.87
CA LEU A 179 -14.72 3.37 -15.55
C LEU A 179 -15.36 4.51 -16.36
N ASN A 180 -14.73 5.69 -16.43
CA ASN A 180 -15.30 6.90 -17.01
C ASN A 180 -16.60 7.37 -16.31
N GLU A 181 -16.78 7.03 -15.03
CA GLU A 181 -17.89 7.50 -14.19
C GLU A 181 -17.49 8.83 -13.52
N LEU A 182 -17.26 9.86 -14.34
CA LEU A 182 -16.56 11.09 -13.94
C LEU A 182 -17.22 11.86 -12.79
N ASP A 183 -18.55 11.96 -12.76
CA ASP A 183 -19.28 12.61 -11.66
C ASP A 183 -19.03 11.92 -10.32
N ARG A 184 -19.08 10.58 -10.33
CA ARG A 184 -18.85 9.77 -9.13
C ARG A 184 -17.39 9.86 -8.69
N ALA A 185 -16.46 9.88 -9.65
CA ALA A 185 -15.05 10.09 -9.36
C ALA A 185 -14.82 11.45 -8.68
N HIS A 186 -15.39 12.52 -9.24
CA HIS A 186 -15.32 13.86 -8.67
C HIS A 186 -15.88 13.91 -7.25
N ASP A 187 -17.04 13.31 -6.99
CA ASP A 187 -17.64 13.26 -5.65
C ASP A 187 -16.76 12.52 -4.64
N SER A 188 -16.21 11.37 -5.01
CA SER A 188 -15.29 10.62 -4.14
C SER A 188 -14.00 11.40 -3.86
N TYR A 189 -13.42 12.05 -4.86
CA TYR A 189 -12.25 12.92 -4.67
C TYR A 189 -12.55 14.13 -3.78
N ARG A 190 -13.75 14.71 -3.89
CA ARG A 190 -14.19 15.83 -3.05
C ARG A 190 -14.34 15.41 -1.59
N GLU A 191 -14.91 14.24 -1.33
CA GLU A 191 -15.01 13.70 0.03
C GLU A 191 -13.62 13.41 0.63
N SER A 192 -12.75 12.76 -0.15
CA SER A 192 -11.36 12.51 0.23
C SER A 192 -10.59 13.82 0.54
N HIS A 193 -10.78 14.86 -0.29
CA HIS A 193 -10.17 16.17 -0.11
C HIS A 193 -10.55 16.80 1.23
N ALA A 194 -11.84 16.80 1.56
CA ALA A 194 -12.33 17.36 2.81
C ALA A 194 -11.74 16.66 4.04
N LEU A 195 -11.60 15.33 3.99
CA LEU A 195 -10.99 14.53 5.06
C LEU A 195 -9.49 14.84 5.20
N TYR A 196 -8.72 14.89 4.11
CA TYR A 196 -7.29 15.25 4.18
C TYR A 196 -7.07 16.68 4.71
N MET A 197 -7.92 17.64 4.33
CA MET A 197 -7.87 18.99 4.88
C MET A 197 -8.13 19.01 6.40
N LYS A 198 -9.11 18.23 6.86
CA LYS A 198 -9.40 18.08 8.30
C LYS A 198 -8.20 17.50 9.06
N ASN A 199 -7.51 16.54 8.46
CA ASN A 199 -6.30 15.91 9.00
C ASN A 199 -5.02 16.72 8.78
N LYS A 200 -5.12 17.96 8.29
CA LYS A 200 -3.98 18.85 8.00
C LYS A 200 -2.96 18.26 7.00
N ASN A 201 -3.37 17.31 6.17
CA ASN A 201 -2.57 16.78 5.08
C ASN A 201 -2.82 17.61 3.80
N SER A 202 -2.20 18.79 3.74
CA SER A 202 -2.39 19.73 2.64
C SER A 202 -1.84 19.24 1.31
N GLU A 203 -0.81 18.39 1.33
CA GLU A 203 -0.21 17.81 0.13
C GLU A 203 -1.19 16.83 -0.55
N ALA A 204 -1.71 15.85 0.18
CA ALA A 204 -2.71 14.92 -0.34
C ALA A 204 -4.00 15.65 -0.78
N ALA A 205 -4.41 16.69 -0.03
CA ALA A 205 -5.53 17.52 -0.44
C ALA A 205 -5.24 18.28 -1.75
N ALA A 206 -4.05 18.85 -1.94
CA ALA A 206 -3.70 19.55 -3.18
C ALA A 206 -3.71 18.60 -4.39
N GLU A 207 -3.21 17.37 -4.22
CA GLU A 207 -3.26 16.32 -5.25
C GLU A 207 -4.70 16.07 -5.75
N LEU A 208 -5.66 15.97 -4.83
CA LEU A 208 -7.07 15.71 -5.18
C LEU A 208 -7.73 16.86 -5.92
N GLN A 209 -7.27 18.10 -5.74
CA GLN A 209 -7.76 19.22 -6.56
C GLN A 209 -7.41 19.03 -8.04
N PHE A 210 -6.24 18.47 -8.33
CA PHE A 210 -5.86 18.14 -9.70
C PHE A 210 -6.72 17.01 -10.26
N ARG A 211 -6.96 15.94 -9.49
CA ARG A 211 -7.81 14.82 -9.90
C ARG A 211 -9.26 15.26 -10.15
N MET A 212 -9.83 16.10 -9.29
CA MET A 212 -11.18 16.68 -9.48
C MET A 212 -11.28 17.54 -10.75
N LYS A 213 -10.25 18.33 -11.08
CA LYS A 213 -10.23 19.12 -12.32
C LYS A 213 -10.25 18.22 -13.56
N ARG A 214 -9.46 17.14 -13.55
CA ARG A 214 -9.43 16.16 -14.65
C ARG A 214 -10.79 15.48 -14.85
N ALA A 215 -11.46 15.10 -13.77
CA ALA A 215 -12.80 14.51 -13.83
C ALA A 215 -13.87 15.47 -14.37
N LYS A 216 -13.61 16.79 -14.43
CA LYS A 216 -14.53 17.79 -15.01
C LYS A 216 -14.18 18.23 -16.43
N SER A 217 -12.96 17.96 -16.90
CA SER A 217 -12.45 18.51 -18.17
C SER A 217 -12.65 17.61 -19.38
N GLU A 218 -13.35 16.48 -19.24
CA GLU A 218 -13.65 15.54 -20.32
C GLU A 218 -15.09 15.66 -20.86
N GLU A 219 -15.78 16.78 -20.55
CA GLU A 219 -17.00 17.24 -21.25
C GLU A 219 -16.66 18.07 -22.50
#